data_AF-A0A2T7BK97-F1
#
_entry.id   AF-A0A2T7BK97-F1
#
_cell.length_a   1.000
_cell.length_b   1.000
_cell.length_c   1.000
_cell.angle_alpha   90.00
_cell.angle_beta   90.00
_cell.angle_gamma   90.00
#
_symmetry.space_group_name_H-M   'P 1'
#
loop_
_entity.id
_entity.type
_entity.pdbx_description
1 polymer ?
#
loop_
_entity_poly.entity_id
_entity_poly.type
_entity_poly.pdbx_seq_one_letter_code
_entity_poly.pdbx_strand_id
1 'polypeptide(L)'
;MHNIIIAEQGDNVVLIDVQDVFEEVFRIPVKALTRVKKVDHCLVSAWVLELRNKSWATLTFLYELATAIQTKAPDNQIDWKHTFYIVENDDYHQQLATLKVLFSTFPREVPDAEKVVYTKKVERQTRYRDIEMAIMNIVVANLETYALPYSDRWS
;
A
#
# COMPACT_ATOMS: atom_id res chain seq x y z
N MET A 1 -13.86 -14.18 1.89
CA MET A 1 -13.35 -12.84 1.53
C MET A 1 -13.89 -11.91 2.60
N HIS A 2 -13.04 -11.25 3.38
CA HIS A 2 -13.52 -10.31 4.42
C HIS A 2 -14.14 -9.10 3.74
N ASN A 3 -15.33 -8.71 4.17
CA ASN A 3 -16.02 -7.54 3.64
C ASN A 3 -16.04 -6.50 4.76
N ILE A 4 -15.00 -5.67 4.79
CA ILE A 4 -14.78 -4.73 5.89
C ILE A 4 -15.40 -3.40 5.53
N ILE A 5 -16.30 -2.90 6.39
CA ILE A 5 -16.86 -1.55 6.26
C ILE A 5 -16.31 -0.63 7.33
N ILE A 6 -16.21 0.64 6.99
CA ILE A 6 -15.85 1.72 7.91
C ILE A 6 -17.15 2.33 8.44
N ALA A 7 -17.35 2.28 9.75
CA ALA A 7 -18.51 2.87 10.39
C ALA A 7 -18.10 3.82 11.53
N GLU A 8 -19.03 4.68 11.94
CA GLU A 8 -18.82 5.66 13.00
C GLU A 8 -19.61 5.25 14.25
N GLN A 9 -18.94 5.26 15.40
CA GLN A 9 -19.55 4.99 16.70
C GLN A 9 -19.03 5.97 17.75
N GLY A 10 -19.80 7.04 17.98
CA GLY A 10 -19.40 8.14 18.86
C GLY A 10 -18.09 8.77 18.39
N ASP A 11 -17.11 8.87 19.30
CA ASP A 11 -15.78 9.41 19.00
C ASP A 11 -14.82 8.38 18.38
N ASN A 12 -15.34 7.36 17.69
CA ASN A 12 -14.52 6.30 17.09
C ASN A 12 -14.94 6.02 15.64
N VAL A 13 -13.93 5.70 14.83
CA VAL A 13 -14.09 4.98 13.57
C VAL A 13 -13.89 3.49 13.89
N VAL A 14 -14.90 2.67 13.61
CA VAL A 14 -14.86 1.22 13.80
C VAL A 14 -14.79 0.52 12.45
N LEU A 15 -14.00 -0.54 12.39
CA LEU A 15 -13.90 -1.42 11.23
C LEU A 15 -14.71 -2.67 11.54
N ILE A 16 -15.73 -2.93 10.72
CA ILE A 16 -16.69 -4.01 10.94
C ILE A 16 -16.53 -5.02 9.81
N ASP A 17 -16.29 -6.28 10.15
CA ASP A 17 -16.38 -7.39 9.20
C ASP A 17 -17.83 -7.81 9.00
N VAL A 18 -18.26 -7.85 7.74
CA VAL A 18 -19.64 -8.04 7.31
C VAL A 18 -19.81 -9.40 6.62
N GLN A 19 -19.14 -10.43 7.15
CA GLN A 19 -19.37 -11.82 6.75
C GLN A 19 -20.71 -12.32 7.35
N ASP A 20 -20.68 -13.34 8.20
CA ASP A 20 -21.88 -13.97 8.77
C ASP A 20 -22.33 -13.33 10.09
N VAL A 21 -21.43 -12.62 10.76
CA VAL A 21 -21.66 -11.87 12.00
C VAL A 21 -21.01 -10.50 11.84
N PHE A 22 -21.74 -9.44 12.19
CA PHE A 22 -21.17 -8.09 12.26
C PHE A 22 -20.20 -8.03 13.44
N GLU A 23 -18.91 -8.25 13.16
CA GLU A 23 -17.85 -8.26 14.17
C GLU A 23 -16.99 -7.01 14.03
N GLU A 24 -16.82 -6.26 15.13
CA GLU A 24 -15.84 -5.18 15.19
C GLU A 24 -14.44 -5.80 15.22
N VAL A 25 -13.69 -5.66 14.12
CA VAL A 25 -12.32 -6.19 14.02
C VAL A 25 -11.28 -5.15 14.46
N PHE A 26 -11.65 -3.87 14.50
CA PHE A 26 -10.74 -2.80 14.86
C PHE A 26 -11.48 -1.52 15.25
N ARG A 27 -10.83 -0.70 16.09
CA ARG A 27 -11.34 0.60 16.54
C ARG A 27 -10.24 1.65 16.55
N ILE A 28 -10.52 2.79 15.93
CA ILE A 28 -9.65 3.96 15.87
C ILE A 28 -10.36 5.14 16.53
N PRO A 29 -9.85 5.68 17.64
CA PRO A 29 -10.38 6.92 18.21
C PRO A 29 -10.24 8.07 17.20
N VAL A 30 -11.27 8.92 17.06
CA VAL A 30 -11.27 10.06 16.13
C VAL A 30 -10.07 10.99 16.38
N LYS A 31 -9.78 11.26 17.67
CA LYS A 31 -8.60 12.04 18.09
C LYS A 31 -7.24 11.46 17.67
N ALA A 32 -7.22 10.18 17.29
CA ALA A 32 -6.02 9.47 16.87
C ALA A 32 -6.00 9.20 15.36
N LEU A 33 -7.02 9.59 14.57
CA LEU A 33 -7.06 9.33 13.12
C LEU A 33 -5.86 9.91 12.38
N THR A 34 -5.37 11.06 12.82
CA THR A 34 -4.21 11.77 12.24
C THR A 34 -2.87 11.30 12.81
N ARG A 35 -2.84 10.14 13.49
CA ARG A 35 -1.58 9.58 14.03
C ARG A 35 -0.60 9.31 12.90
N VAL A 36 0.54 10.00 12.95
CA VAL A 36 1.62 9.87 11.97
C VAL A 36 2.82 9.09 12.53
N LYS A 37 3.59 8.49 11.63
CA LYS A 37 4.93 7.96 11.86
C LYS A 37 5.90 8.66 10.92
N LYS A 38 7.13 8.96 11.37
CA LYS A 38 8.17 9.51 10.50
C LYS A 38 8.92 8.37 9.81
N VAL A 39 8.91 8.35 8.47
CA VAL A 39 9.63 7.40 7.61
C VAL A 39 10.30 8.22 6.52
N ASP A 40 11.62 8.08 6.36
CA ASP A 40 12.41 8.79 5.34
C ASP A 40 12.11 10.30 5.26
N HIS A 41 12.00 10.95 6.42
CA HIS A 41 11.63 12.36 6.59
C HIS A 41 10.18 12.74 6.27
N CYS A 42 9.38 11.85 5.69
CA CYS A 42 7.94 12.02 5.46
C CYS A 42 7.11 11.61 6.69
N LEU A 43 5.94 12.24 6.85
CA LEU A 43 4.95 11.91 7.87
C LEU A 43 3.89 11.00 7.26
N VAL A 44 3.92 9.71 7.56
CA VAL A 44 3.01 8.71 6.98
C VAL A 44 1.94 8.25 7.97
N SER A 45 0.81 7.78 7.47
CA SER A 45 -0.29 7.30 8.32
C SER A 45 0.13 6.07 9.12
N ALA A 46 0.11 6.18 10.45
CA ALA A 46 0.44 5.05 11.32
C ALA A 46 -0.62 3.93 11.23
N TRP A 47 -1.88 4.28 10.95
CA TRP A 47 -2.96 3.29 10.81
C TRP A 47 -2.85 2.49 9.53
N VAL A 48 -2.59 3.14 8.39
CA VAL A 48 -2.40 2.43 7.11
C VAL A 48 -1.21 1.47 7.21
N LEU A 49 -0.10 1.90 7.82
CA LEU A 49 1.08 1.05 8.02
C LEU A 49 0.86 -0.11 8.99
N GLU A 50 0.01 0.06 10.00
CA GLU A 50 -0.32 -1.00 10.95
C GLU A 50 -1.27 -2.03 10.31
N LEU A 51 -2.30 -1.54 9.62
CA LEU A 51 -3.37 -2.36 9.06
C LEU A 51 -2.95 -3.13 7.81
N ARG A 52 -2.01 -2.62 7.00
CA ARG A 52 -1.51 -3.36 5.81
C ARG A 52 -0.93 -4.74 6.12
N ASN A 53 -0.52 -5.00 7.36
CA ASN A 53 0.02 -6.30 7.78
C ASN A 53 -1.08 -7.28 8.21
N LYS A 54 -2.35 -6.85 8.21
CA LYS A 54 -3.48 -7.70 8.58
C LYS A 54 -3.95 -8.47 7.34
N SER A 55 -4.17 -9.78 7.50
CA SER A 55 -4.56 -10.68 6.41
C SER A 55 -5.89 -10.31 5.74
N TRP A 56 -6.75 -9.55 6.43
CA TRP A 56 -8.05 -9.09 5.92
C TRP A 56 -7.98 -7.72 5.24
N ALA A 57 -6.91 -6.94 5.45
CA ALA A 57 -6.81 -5.59 4.94
C ALA A 57 -6.36 -5.62 3.47
N THR A 58 -7.29 -5.28 2.56
CA THR A 58 -6.98 -5.15 1.14
C THR A 58 -6.43 -3.77 0.83
N LEU A 59 -5.70 -3.65 -0.28
CA LEU A 59 -5.21 -2.36 -0.77
C LEU A 59 -6.37 -1.34 -0.97
N THR A 60 -7.47 -1.79 -1.58
CA THR A 60 -8.72 -1.01 -1.72
C THR A 60 -9.22 -0.49 -0.38
N PHE A 61 -9.32 -1.36 0.62
CA PHE A 61 -9.75 -0.98 1.97
C PHE A 61 -8.82 0.07 2.60
N LEU A 62 -7.50 -0.04 2.40
CA LEU A 62 -6.55 0.95 2.92
C LEU A 62 -6.76 2.33 2.29
N TYR A 63 -7.08 2.40 1.00
CA TYR A 63 -7.45 3.64 0.32
C TYR A 63 -8.77 4.21 0.85
N GLU A 64 -9.80 3.38 1.04
CA GLU A 64 -11.07 3.81 1.65
C GLU A 64 -10.87 4.37 3.06
N LEU A 65 -10.00 3.74 3.85
CA LEU A 65 -9.62 4.24 5.18
C LEU A 65 -8.91 5.59 5.09
N ALA A 66 -7.98 5.76 4.15
CA ALA A 66 -7.30 7.02 3.93
C ALA A 66 -8.30 8.14 3.56
N THR A 67 -9.26 7.86 2.68
CA THR A 67 -10.33 8.80 2.34
C THR A 67 -11.15 9.17 3.58
N ALA A 68 -11.54 8.19 4.40
CA ALA A 68 -12.28 8.45 5.64
C ALA A 68 -11.50 9.33 6.62
N ILE A 69 -10.18 9.10 6.76
CA ILE A 69 -9.29 9.94 7.60
C ILE A 69 -9.23 11.36 7.03
N GLN A 70 -9.00 11.51 5.72
CA GLN A 70 -8.87 12.80 5.04
C GLN A 70 -10.16 13.62 5.12
N THR A 71 -11.33 13.00 4.96
CA THR A 71 -12.63 13.67 5.08
C THR A 71 -12.86 14.17 6.51
N LYS A 72 -12.46 13.40 7.53
CA LYS A 72 -12.66 13.76 8.94
C LYS A 72 -11.66 14.78 9.48
N ALA A 73 -10.44 14.75 8.95
CA ALA A 73 -9.38 15.64 9.37
C ALA A 73 -8.65 16.19 8.14
N PRO A 74 -9.25 17.15 7.41
CA PRO A 74 -8.71 17.63 6.13
C PRO A 74 -7.31 18.27 6.27
N ASP A 75 -7.04 18.90 7.41
CA ASP A 75 -5.78 19.57 7.72
C ASP A 75 -4.71 18.63 8.31
N ASN A 76 -4.88 17.32 8.17
CA ASN A 76 -3.89 16.36 8.63
C ASN A 76 -2.56 16.53 7.87
N GLN A 77 -1.45 16.18 8.50
CA GLN A 77 -0.11 16.31 7.93
C GLN A 77 0.37 15.00 7.28
N ILE A 78 -0.53 14.09 6.93
CA ILE A 78 -0.17 12.80 6.34
C ILE A 78 0.23 13.03 4.89
N ASP A 79 1.43 12.58 4.54
CA ASP A 79 1.87 12.41 3.17
C ASP A 79 1.25 11.12 2.62
N TRP A 80 0.10 11.25 1.96
CA TRP A 80 -0.61 10.10 1.38
C TRP A 80 0.19 9.45 0.26
N LYS A 81 0.94 10.25 -0.52
CA LYS A 81 1.78 9.74 -1.60
C LYS A 81 2.89 8.86 -1.05
N HIS A 82 3.61 9.32 -0.04
CA HIS A 82 4.65 8.51 0.59
C HIS A 82 4.05 7.32 1.35
N THR A 83 2.91 7.50 2.01
CA THR A 83 2.21 6.40 2.70
C THR A 83 1.89 5.25 1.74
N PHE A 84 1.25 5.55 0.60
CA PHE A 84 0.85 4.52 -0.35
C PHE A 84 2.00 4.03 -1.23
N TYR A 85 3.04 4.83 -1.46
CA TYR A 85 4.26 4.31 -2.08
C TYR A 85 4.84 3.13 -1.30
N ILE A 86 4.94 3.24 0.04
CA ILE A 86 5.44 2.14 0.87
C ILE A 86 4.49 0.92 0.78
N VAL A 87 3.17 1.14 0.80
CA VAL A 87 2.18 0.05 0.72
C VAL A 87 2.24 -0.69 -0.61
N GLU A 88 2.18 0.05 -1.73
CA GLU A 88 2.17 -0.49 -3.09
C GLU A 88 3.51 -1.16 -3.43
N ASN A 89 4.63 -0.60 -2.96
CA ASN A 89 5.94 -1.20 -3.15
C ASN A 89 6.10 -2.51 -2.37
N ASP A 90 5.60 -2.56 -1.12
CA ASP A 90 5.59 -3.79 -0.33
C ASP A 90 4.70 -4.86 -0.98
N ASP A 91 3.50 -4.50 -1.46
CA ASP A 91 2.58 -5.41 -2.15
C ASP A 91 3.21 -5.97 -3.45
N TYR A 92 3.81 -5.10 -4.28
CA TYR A 92 4.54 -5.50 -5.48
C TYR A 92 5.63 -6.55 -5.17
N HIS A 93 6.43 -6.32 -4.13
CA HIS A 93 7.49 -7.24 -3.74
C HIS A 93 6.96 -8.58 -3.22
N GLN A 94 5.83 -8.58 -2.51
CA GLN A 94 5.16 -9.81 -2.07
C GLN A 94 4.61 -10.61 -3.25
N GLN A 95 3.97 -9.94 -4.22
CA GLN A 95 3.50 -10.58 -5.46
C GLN A 95 4.67 -11.16 -6.26
N LEU A 96 5.76 -10.41 -6.41
CA LEU A 96 6.96 -10.87 -7.11
C LEU A 96 7.61 -12.07 -6.41
N ALA A 97 7.65 -12.11 -5.08
CA ALA A 97 8.14 -13.25 -4.32
C ALA A 97 7.26 -14.50 -4.55
N THR A 98 5.94 -14.33 -4.51
CA THR A 98 4.97 -15.40 -4.77
C THR A 98 5.12 -15.97 -6.18
N LEU A 99 5.21 -15.10 -7.19
CA LEU A 99 5.45 -15.50 -8.58
C LEU A 99 6.76 -16.26 -8.74
N LYS A 100 7.86 -15.80 -8.11
CA LYS A 100 9.14 -16.52 -8.15
C LYS A 100 9.04 -17.93 -7.58
N VAL A 101 8.28 -18.11 -6.50
CA VAL A 101 8.03 -19.44 -5.92
C VAL A 101 7.24 -20.29 -6.91
N LEU A 102 6.14 -19.78 -7.46
CA LEU A 102 5.34 -20.49 -8.48
C LEU A 102 6.21 -20.90 -9.67
N PHE A 103 6.98 -19.98 -10.26
CA PHE A 103 7.86 -20.29 -11.39
C PHE A 103 9.02 -21.23 -11.05
N SER A 104 9.43 -21.32 -9.78
CA SER A 104 10.44 -22.28 -9.35
C SER A 104 9.93 -23.73 -9.31
N THR A 105 8.60 -23.93 -9.28
CA THR A 105 7.97 -25.25 -9.31
C THR A 105 7.82 -25.85 -10.71
N PHE A 106 8.02 -25.04 -11.77
CA PHE A 106 8.01 -25.52 -13.14
C PHE A 106 9.41 -25.99 -13.58
N PRO A 107 9.53 -27.06 -14.40
CA PRO A 107 10.82 -27.52 -14.91
C PRO A 107 11.49 -26.40 -15.72
N ARG A 108 12.72 -26.06 -15.34
CA ARG A 108 13.52 -25.04 -16.04
C ARG A 108 14.12 -25.63 -17.30
N GLU A 109 13.83 -25.04 -18.46
CA GLU A 109 14.63 -25.25 -19.66
C GLU A 109 16.08 -24.80 -19.38
N VAL A 110 17.05 -25.65 -19.70
CA VAL A 110 18.48 -25.35 -19.53
C VAL A 110 18.84 -24.24 -20.50
N PRO A 111 19.22 -23.03 -20.04
CA PRO A 111 19.55 -21.94 -20.95
C PRO A 111 20.90 -22.20 -21.60
N ASP A 112 20.99 -21.94 -22.90
CA ASP A 112 22.24 -21.95 -23.65
C ASP A 112 23.23 -20.91 -23.08
N ALA A 113 24.40 -21.39 -22.65
CA ALA A 113 25.30 -20.67 -21.76
C ALA A 113 25.91 -19.39 -22.37
N GLU A 114 25.93 -19.28 -23.69
CA GLU A 114 26.55 -18.15 -24.41
C GLU A 114 25.72 -16.86 -24.37
N LYS A 115 24.41 -16.91 -24.08
CA LYS A 115 23.53 -15.71 -24.09
C LYS A 115 23.47 -14.94 -22.75
N VAL A 116 24.09 -15.45 -21.68
CA VAL A 116 23.74 -15.07 -20.29
C VAL A 116 24.64 -13.99 -19.65
N VAL A 117 25.80 -13.68 -20.26
CA VAL A 117 26.87 -12.95 -19.57
C VAL A 117 26.88 -11.44 -19.82
N TYR A 118 26.42 -10.96 -20.97
CA TYR A 118 26.57 -9.54 -21.38
C TYR A 118 25.50 -8.57 -20.85
N THR A 119 24.33 -9.06 -20.42
CA THR A 119 23.15 -8.23 -20.09
C THR A 119 23.02 -7.78 -18.63
N LYS A 120 23.86 -8.28 -17.71
CA LYS A 120 23.49 -8.33 -16.28
C LYS A 120 23.64 -7.07 -15.42
N LYS A 121 24.41 -6.05 -15.82
CA LYS A 121 24.78 -4.94 -14.90
C LYS A 121 24.13 -3.59 -15.20
N VAL A 122 24.02 -3.20 -16.48
CA VAL A 122 23.37 -1.93 -16.87
C VAL A 122 21.85 -2.08 -16.92
N GLU A 123 21.32 -3.26 -17.29
CA GLU A 123 19.86 -3.51 -17.28
C GLU A 123 19.25 -3.51 -15.87
N ARG A 124 20.02 -3.80 -14.82
CA ARG A 124 19.48 -3.92 -13.45
C ARG A 124 19.10 -2.57 -12.84
N GLN A 125 19.91 -1.53 -13.03
CA GLN A 125 19.60 -0.20 -12.48
C GLN A 125 18.48 0.50 -13.26
N THR A 126 18.47 0.38 -14.59
CA THR A 126 17.37 0.91 -15.42
C THR A 126 16.04 0.25 -15.05
N ARG A 127 16.00 -1.07 -14.93
CA ARG A 127 14.77 -1.79 -14.53
C ARG A 127 14.28 -1.43 -13.13
N TYR A 128 15.18 -1.17 -12.18
CA TYR A 128 14.76 -0.79 -10.82
C TYR A 128 14.09 0.58 -10.82
N ARG A 129 14.68 1.57 -11.49
CA ARG A 129 14.09 2.90 -11.66
C ARG A 129 12.75 2.84 -12.40
N ASP A 130 12.64 2.00 -13.41
CA ASP A 130 11.39 1.82 -14.17
C ASP A 130 10.27 1.24 -13.30
N ILE A 131 10.60 0.31 -12.39
CA ILE A 131 9.64 -0.25 -11.42
C ILE A 131 9.20 0.81 -10.42
N GLU A 132 10.13 1.56 -9.84
CA GLU A 132 9.79 2.64 -8.89
C GLU A 132 8.89 3.71 -9.54
N MET A 133 9.19 4.09 -10.79
CA MET A 133 8.33 5.00 -11.55
C MET A 133 6.95 4.39 -11.85
N ALA A 134 6.88 3.11 -12.18
CA ALA A 134 5.61 2.43 -12.42
C ALA A 134 4.74 2.37 -11.16
N ILE A 135 5.33 2.00 -10.01
CA ILE A 135 4.65 2.01 -8.72
C ILE A 135 4.17 3.42 -8.39
N MET A 136 5.01 4.43 -8.62
CA MET A 136 4.62 5.82 -8.38
C MET A 136 3.43 6.26 -9.25
N ASN A 137 3.40 5.87 -10.52
CA ASN A 137 2.27 6.18 -11.40
C ASN A 137 0.99 5.51 -10.92
N ILE A 138 1.07 4.26 -10.42
CA ILE A 138 -0.06 3.56 -9.80
C ILE A 138 -0.54 4.31 -8.56
N VAL A 139 0.38 4.69 -7.67
CA VAL A 139 0.08 5.46 -6.46
C VAL A 139 -0.66 6.74 -6.82
N VAL A 140 -0.14 7.54 -7.76
CA VAL A 140 -0.75 8.81 -8.19
C VAL A 140 -2.14 8.58 -8.76
N ALA A 141 -2.31 7.62 -9.68
CA ALA A 141 -3.61 7.31 -10.26
C ALA A 141 -4.64 6.87 -9.20
N ASN A 142 -4.21 6.10 -8.21
CA ASN A 142 -5.07 5.70 -7.10
C ASN A 142 -5.41 6.90 -6.21
N LEU A 143 -4.46 7.75 -5.84
CA LEU A 143 -4.73 8.95 -5.05
C LEU A 143 -5.75 9.88 -5.73
N GLU A 144 -5.64 10.06 -7.05
CA GLU A 144 -6.62 10.80 -7.85
C GLU A 144 -8.01 10.13 -7.78
N THR A 145 -8.06 8.81 -7.95
CA THR A 145 -9.31 8.02 -7.89
C THR A 145 -10.03 8.16 -6.54
N TYR A 146 -9.27 8.20 -5.45
CA TYR A 146 -9.80 8.32 -4.08
C TYR A 146 -9.86 9.77 -3.56
N ALA A 147 -9.61 10.76 -4.43
CA ALA A 147 -9.58 12.20 -4.10
C ALA A 147 -8.68 12.55 -2.89
N LEU A 148 -7.55 11.85 -2.76
CA LEU A 148 -6.57 12.09 -1.70
C LEU A 148 -5.56 13.15 -2.14
N PRO A 149 -5.25 14.15 -1.28
CA PRO A 149 -4.31 15.20 -1.64
C PRO A 149 -2.88 14.65 -1.69
N TYR A 150 -2.09 15.10 -2.67
CA TYR A 150 -0.66 14.84 -2.74
C TYR A 150 0.10 16.02 -3.36
N SER A 151 1.41 16.07 -3.10
CA SER A 151 2.32 17.01 -3.76
C SER A 151 3.08 16.33 -4.90
N ASP A 152 3.28 17.06 -5.99
CA ASP A 152 4.17 16.64 -7.07
C ASP A 152 5.65 16.66 -6.65
N ARG A 153 5.98 17.39 -5.57
CA ARG A 153 7.36 17.50 -5.08
C ARG A 153 7.72 16.32 -4.19
N TRP A 154 8.81 15.67 -4.56
CA TRP A 154 9.55 14.77 -3.68
C TRP A 154 10.46 15.65 -2.81
N SER A 155 10.15 15.75 -1.52
CA SER A 155 10.99 16.42 -0.52
C SER A 155 12.01 15.48 0.08
#